data_AF-A0A967W2I9-F1
#
_entry.id   AF-A0A967W2I9-F1
#
_cell.length_a   1.000
_cell.length_b   1.000
_cell.length_c   1.000
_cell.angle_alpha   90.00
_cell.angle_beta   90.00
_cell.angle_gamma   90.00
#
_symmetry.space_group_name_H-M   'P 1'
#
loop_
_entity.id
_entity.type
_entity.pdbx_description
1 polymer ?
#
loop_
_entity_poly.entity_id
_entity_poly.type
_entity_poly.pdbx_seq_one_letter_code
_entity_poly.pdbx_strand_id
1 'polypeptide(L)' 'MSPGASVSGQELIDFCASRIARFKRPRIIKFVESLPKTPVGKIRKNELREPYWTAQDRNI' A
#
# COMPACT_ATOMS: atom_id res chain seq x y z
N MET A 1 -14.30 12.43 -1.06
CA MET A 1 -12.90 12.87 -1.21
C MET A 1 -12.96 14.34 -1.57
N SER A 2 -12.35 15.22 -0.77
CA SER A 2 -12.29 16.64 -1.11
C SER A 2 -11.43 16.82 -2.37
N PRO A 3 -11.93 17.47 -3.43
CA PRO A 3 -11.14 17.76 -4.62
C PRO A 3 -9.92 18.59 -4.21
N GLY A 4 -8.71 18.12 -4.55
CA GLY A 4 -7.45 18.85 -4.32
C GLY A 4 -6.65 18.47 -3.07
N ALA A 5 -7.12 17.53 -2.24
CA ALA A 5 -6.30 17.02 -1.14
C ALA A 5 -5.23 16.05 -1.67
N SER A 6 -4.00 16.53 -1.83
CA SER A 6 -2.82 15.69 -2.04
C SER A 6 -2.23 15.30 -0.69
N VAL A 7 -1.77 14.06 -0.57
CA VAL A 7 -1.04 13.57 0.60
C VAL A 7 0.22 12.88 0.12
N SER A 8 1.34 13.18 0.76
CA SER A 8 2.61 12.55 0.47
C SER A 8 2.74 11.19 1.17
N GLY A 9 3.65 10.35 0.67
CA GLY A 9 3.98 9.10 1.35
C GLY A 9 4.58 9.32 2.74
N GLN A 10 5.34 10.41 2.93
CA GLN A 10 5.96 10.72 4.22
C GLN A 10 4.91 11.09 5.28
N GLU A 11 3.92 11.90 4.92
CA GLU A 11 2.81 12.25 5.82
C GLU A 11 2.05 11.00 6.27
N LEU A 12 1.85 10.02 5.39
CA LEU A 12 1.23 8.74 5.75
C LEU A 12 2.11 7.91 6.70
N ILE A 13 3.42 7.90 6.48
CA ILE A 13 4.37 7.22 7.37
C ILE A 13 4.38 7.87 8.76
N ASP A 14 4.41 9.21 8.84
CA ASP A 14 4.42 9.96 10.09
C ASP A 14 3.08 9.82 10.84
N PHE A 15 1.98 9.79 10.08
CA PHE A 15 0.65 9.48 10.61
C PHE A 15 0.61 8.09 11.27
N CYS A 16 1.19 7.07 10.62
CA CYS A 16 1.35 5.75 11.21
C CYS A 16 2.33 5.78 12.39
N ALA A 17 3.41 6.57 12.31
CA ALA A 17 4.44 6.59 13.33
C ALA A 17 3.94 7.04 14.70
N SER A 18 2.99 7.97 14.72
CA SER A 18 2.33 8.46 15.93
C SER A 18 1.27 7.51 16.50
N ARG A 19 0.88 6.44 15.79
CA ARG A 19 -0.26 5.57 16.16
C ARG A 19 0.10 4.10 16.36
N ILE A 20 1.14 3.61 15.69
CA ILE A 20 1.52 2.20 15.73
C ILE A 20 3.02 2.00 15.97
N ALA A 21 3.32 0.88 16.62
CA ALA A 21 4.69 0.46 16.90
C ALA A 21 5.53 0.37 15.61
N ARG A 22 6.82 0.67 15.72
CA ARG A 22 7.75 0.78 14.58
C ARG A 22 7.70 -0.39 13.61
N PHE A 23 7.61 -1.62 14.11
CA PHE A 23 7.59 -2.84 13.28
C PHE A 23 6.29 -3.05 12.49
N LYS A 24 5.21 -2.32 12.82
CA LYS A 24 3.94 -2.35 12.08
C LYS A 24 3.83 -1.26 11.02
N ARG A 25 4.79 -0.32 10.98
CA ARG A 25 4.75 0.81 10.06
C ARG A 25 5.01 0.34 8.62
N PRO A 26 4.33 0.90 7.63
CA PRO A 26 4.59 0.58 6.22
C PRO A 26 6.02 1.00 5.86
N ARG A 27 6.73 0.13 5.13
CA ARG A 27 8.09 0.41 4.62
C ARG A 27 8.07 1.11 3.27
N ILE A 28 7.02 0.90 2.49
CA ILE A 28 6.84 1.40 1.14
C ILE A 28 5.40 1.89 1.04
N ILE A 29 5.21 3.10 0.52
CA ILE A 29 3.91 3.64 0.14
C ILE A 29 3.96 3.88 -1.37
N LYS A 30 3.03 3.25 -2.11
CA LYS A 30 2.88 3.47 -3.55
C LYS A 30 1.46 3.93 -3.83
N PHE A 31 1.35 5.09 -4.45
CA PHE A 31 0.09 5.59 -4.99
C PHE A 31 -0.16 4.94 -6.35
N VAL A 32 -1.37 4.46 -6.55
CA VAL A 32 -1.82 3.82 -7.79
C VAL A 32 -3.15 4.42 -8.18
N GLU A 33 -3.41 4.51 -9.48
CA GLU A 33 -4.68 5.04 -10.00
C GLU A 33 -5.86 4.14 -9.63
N SER A 34 -5.64 2.83 -9.58
CA SER A 34 -6.65 1.86 -9.19
C SER A 34 -6.05 0.61 -8.54
N LEU A 35 -6.86 -0.07 -7.72
CA LEU A 35 -6.52 -1.37 -7.15
C LEU A 35 -7.02 -2.47 -8.07
N PRO A 36 -6.23 -3.54 -8.29
CA PRO A 36 -6.68 -4.69 -9.06
C PRO A 36 -7.84 -5.37 -8.33
N LYS A 37 -8.95 -5.57 -9.05
CA LYS A 37 -10.18 -6.12 -8.50
C LYS A 37 -10.72 -7.26 -9.36
N THR A 38 -11.40 -8.21 -8.74
CA THR A 38 -12.24 -9.20 -9.42
C THR A 38 -13.45 -8.52 -10.07
N PRO A 39 -14.17 -9.20 -11.00
CA PRO A 39 -15.41 -8.68 -11.57
C PRO A 39 -16.47 -8.29 -10.53
N VAL A 40 -16.47 -8.94 -9.36
CA VAL A 40 -17.36 -8.62 -8.23
C VAL A 40 -16.76 -7.64 -7.22
N GLY A 41 -15.67 -6.96 -7.57
CA GLY A 41 -15.07 -5.85 -6.80
C GLY A 41 -14.10 -6.22 -5.67
N LYS A 42 -13.87 -7.50 -5.38
CA LYS A 42 -12.86 -7.93 -4.38
C LYS A 42 -11.44 -7.60 -4.84
N ILE A 43 -10.57 -7.15 -3.93
CA ILE A 43 -9.16 -6.87 -4.25
C ILE A 43 -8.41 -8.16 -4.58
N ARG A 44 -7.70 -8.18 -5.71
CA ARG A 44 -6.81 -9.27 -6.10
C ARG A 44 -5.42 -9.09 -5.49
N LYS A 45 -5.24 -9.66 -4.29
CA LYS A 45 -3.98 -9.49 -3.53
C LYS A 45 -2.78 -10.19 -4.18
N ASN A 46 -2.99 -11.21 -5.01
CA ASN A 46 -1.92 -11.88 -5.76
C ASN A 46 -1.28 -10.89 -6.76
N GLU A 47 -2.09 -10.28 -7.63
CA GLU A 47 -1.64 -9.28 -8.61
C GLU A 47 -1.03 -8.04 -7.94
N LEU A 48 -1.56 -7.65 -6.77
CA LEU A 48 -0.99 -6.54 -6.00
C LEU A 48 0.42 -6.83 -5.47
N ARG A 49 0.75 -8.10 -5.19
CA ARG A 49 2.03 -8.51 -4.57
C ARG A 49 3.09 -8.95 -5.58
N GLU A 50 2.67 -9.49 -6.72
CA GLU A 50 3.55 -10.00 -7.77
C GLU A 50 4.72 -9.06 -8.14
N PRO A 51 4.52 -7.73 -8.30
CA PRO A 51 5.63 -6.81 -8.60
C PRO A 51 6.67 -6.66 -7.48
N TYR A 52 6.32 -7.04 -6.25
CA TYR A 52 7.18 -6.88 -5.07
C TYR A 52 7.82 -8.20 -4.62
N TRP A 53 7.26 -9.34 -5.05
CA TRP A 53 7.77 -10.67 -4.70
C TRP A 53 8.78 -11.24 -5.69
N THR A 54 8.78 -10.78 -6.94
CA THR A 54 9.80 -11.18 -7.93
C THR A 54 11.22 -10.73 -7.55
N ALA A 55 11.36 -9.76 -6.65
CA ALA A 55 12.65 -9.28 -6.14
C ALA A 55 12.99 -9.76 -4.72
N GLN A 56 12.14 -10.57 -4.08
CA GLN A 56 12.34 -11.04 -2.70
C GLN A 56 12.21 -12.56 -2.64
N ASP A 57 13.32 -13.21 -2.28
CA ASP A 57 13.54 -14.67 -2.16
C ASP A 57 12.68 -15.39 -1.09
N ARG A 58 11.50 -14.85 -0.78
CA ARG A 58 10.56 -15.39 0.20
C ARG A 58 9.12 -15.27 -0.31
N ASN A 59 8.67 -16.33 -0.96
CA ASN A 59 7.25 -16.66 -1.04
C ASN A 59 6.78 -17.12 0.35
N ILE A 60 5.85 -16.37 0.95
CA ILE A 60 5.08 -16.78 2.12
C ILE A 60 3.60 -16.71 1.77
#